data_AF-A0A813DVC2-F1
#
_entry.id   AF-A0A813DVC2-F1
#
_cell.length_a   1.000
_cell.length_b   1.000
_cell.length_c   1.000
_cell.angle_alpha   90.00
_cell.angle_beta   90.00
_cell.angle_gamma   90.00
#
_symmetry.space_group_name_H-M   'P 1'
#
loop_
_entity.id
_entity.type
_entity.pdbx_description
1 polymer ?
#
loop_
_entity_poly.entity_id
_entity_poly.type
_entity_poly.pdbx_seq_one_letter_code
_entity_poly.pdbx_strand_id
1 'polypeptide(L)'
;VLAHKFLTAPQASSSGFCNIIKYGTLCRTVVWPCLPPLLMYQYIRGKDEDCYATEVLYYKSGSRDAKAFYDTSRLNGSGHWRIQQDLETIRAAANAE
;
A
#
# COMPACT_ATOMS: atom_id res chain seq x y z
N VAL A 1 16.45 26.55 -48.33
CA VAL A 1 15.77 25.45 -47.59
C VAL A 1 16.73 24.34 -47.11
N LEU A 2 17.95 24.21 -47.65
CA LEU A 2 18.92 23.18 -47.23
C LEU A 2 19.55 23.38 -45.83
N ALA A 3 19.78 24.63 -45.39
CA ALA A 3 20.49 24.90 -44.12
C ALA A 3 19.71 24.47 -42.87
N HIS A 4 18.38 24.45 -42.93
CA HIS A 4 17.52 24.06 -41.79
C HIS A 4 17.58 22.56 -41.48
N LYS A 5 17.96 21.72 -42.46
CA LYS A 5 18.13 20.27 -42.30
C LYS A 5 19.49 19.88 -41.73
N PHE A 6 20.49 20.76 -41.75
CA PHE A 6 21.82 20.52 -41.18
C PHE A 6 21.95 20.95 -39.71
N LEU A 7 21.10 21.89 -39.27
CA LEU A 7 21.09 22.43 -37.90
C LEU A 7 20.14 21.69 -36.94
N THR A 8 19.34 20.75 -37.43
CA THR A 8 18.44 19.94 -36.59
C THR A 8 19.04 18.56 -36.40
N ALA A 9 19.56 18.31 -35.19
CA ALA A 9 19.88 16.95 -34.75
C ALA A 9 18.63 16.07 -34.89
N PRO A 10 18.76 14.80 -35.35
CA PRO A 10 17.60 13.93 -35.51
C PRO A 10 16.88 13.79 -34.16
N GLN A 11 15.68 14.36 -34.07
CA GLN A 11 14.84 14.24 -32.90
C GLN A 11 14.36 12.79 -32.78
N ALA A 12 15.11 11.99 -32.01
CA ALA A 12 14.89 10.57 -31.72
C ALA A 12 14.84 9.65 -32.96
N SER A 13 15.40 8.44 -32.83
CA SER A 13 15.22 7.43 -33.87
C SER A 13 13.73 7.04 -33.96
N SER A 14 13.24 6.74 -35.16
CA SER A 14 11.88 6.22 -35.38
C SER A 14 11.57 5.02 -34.48
N SER A 15 12.59 4.19 -34.21
CA SER A 15 12.54 3.07 -33.25
C SER A 15 12.27 3.53 -31.82
N GLY A 16 12.88 4.62 -31.36
CA GLY A 16 12.65 5.19 -30.02
C GLY A 16 11.22 5.70 -29.86
N PHE A 17 10.71 6.44 -30.85
CA PHE A 17 9.33 6.93 -30.84
C PHE A 17 8.30 5.79 -30.83
N CYS A 18 8.53 4.75 -31.64
CA CYS A 18 7.68 3.55 -31.68
C CYS A 18 7.65 2.82 -30.32
N ASN A 19 8.80 2.71 -29.65
CA ASN A 19 8.88 2.04 -28.35
C ASN A 19 8.13 2.82 -27.25
N ILE A 20 8.18 4.16 -27.24
CA ILE A 20 7.41 4.99 -26.29
C ILE A 20 5.90 4.75 -26.46
N ILE A 21 5.42 4.67 -27.71
CA ILE A 21 4.00 4.39 -27.99
C ILE A 21 3.62 2.97 -27.52
N LYS A 22 4.48 1.98 -27.76
CA LYS A 22 4.27 0.60 -27.29
C LYS A 22 4.18 0.53 -25.77
N TYR A 23 5.10 1.19 -25.05
CA TYR A 23 5.06 1.25 -23.59
C TYR A 23 3.82 1.99 -23.07
N GLY A 24 3.45 3.12 -23.69
CA GLY A 24 2.24 3.85 -23.33
C GLY A 24 0.96 3.06 -23.58
N THR A 25 0.94 2.19 -24.59
CA THR A 25 -0.19 1.30 -24.88
C THR A 25 -0.26 0.15 -23.88
N LEU A 26 0.87 -0.46 -23.53
CA LEU A 26 0.96 -1.52 -22.52
C LEU A 26 0.52 -1.02 -21.13
N CYS A 27 0.92 0.19 -20.76
CA CYS A 27 0.51 0.79 -19.48
C CYS A 27 -1.02 0.95 -19.41
N ARG A 28 -1.68 1.40 -20.48
CA ARG A 28 -3.14 1.57 -20.53
C ARG A 28 -3.91 0.25 -20.60
N THR A 29 -3.40 -0.72 -21.34
CA THR A 29 -4.14 -1.96 -21.65
C THR A 29 -3.91 -3.08 -20.64
N VAL A 30 -2.74 -3.12 -20.01
CA VAL A 30 -2.35 -4.22 -19.10
C VAL A 30 -2.15 -3.71 -17.69
N VAL A 31 -1.35 -2.66 -17.50
CA VAL A 31 -0.97 -2.21 -16.14
C VAL A 31 -2.18 -1.62 -15.40
N TRP A 32 -2.90 -0.66 -15.99
CA TRP A 32 -4.02 -0.01 -15.33
C TRP A 32 -5.19 -0.94 -14.96
N PRO A 33 -5.57 -1.93 -15.79
CA PRO A 33 -6.59 -2.91 -15.39
C PRO A 33 -6.11 -3.90 -14.33
N CYS A 34 -4.83 -4.29 -14.34
CA CYS A 34 -4.31 -5.29 -13.40
C CYS A 34 -3.84 -4.70 -12.06
N LEU A 35 -3.51 -3.41 -12.01
CA LEU A 35 -2.98 -2.75 -10.81
C LEU A 35 -4.00 -2.64 -9.67
N PRO A 36 -5.26 -2.19 -9.87
CA PRO A 36 -6.24 -2.14 -8.78
C PRO A 36 -6.56 -3.50 -8.15
N PRO A 37 -6.80 -4.59 -8.91
CA PRO A 37 -6.99 -5.92 -8.33
C PRO A 37 -5.78 -6.40 -7.52
N LEU A 38 -4.56 -6.13 -8.00
CA LEU A 38 -3.33 -6.55 -7.33
C LEU A 38 -3.06 -5.76 -6.04
N LEU A 39 -3.40 -4.47 -6.02
CA LEU A 39 -3.37 -3.66 -4.80
C LEU A 39 -4.45 -4.10 -3.80
N MET A 40 -5.67 -4.37 -4.28
CA MET A 40 -6.75 -4.88 -3.44
C MET A 40 -6.39 -6.23 -2.82
N TYR A 41 -5.77 -7.13 -3.59
CA TYR A 41 -5.31 -8.42 -3.08
C TYR A 41 -4.27 -8.27 -1.96
N GLN A 42 -3.28 -7.40 -2.15
CA GLN A 42 -2.29 -7.10 -1.10
C GLN A 42 -2.94 -6.46 0.14
N TYR A 43 -3.90 -5.56 -0.06
CA TYR A 43 -4.65 -4.95 1.03
C TYR A 43 -5.42 -5.99 1.85
N ILE A 44 -6.16 -6.90 1.19
CA ILE A 44 -6.92 -7.95 1.86
C ILE A 44 -5.98 -8.84 2.67
N ARG A 45 -4.84 -9.25 2.10
CA ARG A 45 -3.85 -10.06 2.82
C ARG A 45 -3.29 -9.36 4.05
N GLY A 46 -2.94 -8.08 3.94
CA GLY A 46 -2.47 -7.31 5.10
C GLY A 46 -3.55 -7.19 6.18
N LYS A 47 -4.81 -6.97 5.78
CA LYS A 47 -5.93 -6.91 6.72
C LYS A 47 -6.24 -8.24 7.40
N ASP A 48 -6.12 -9.34 6.68
CA ASP A 48 -6.33 -10.68 7.23
C ASP A 48 -5.25 -11.01 8.29
N GLU A 49 -3.99 -10.69 8.01
CA GLU A 49 -2.88 -10.87 8.95
C GLU A 49 -3.07 -9.99 10.22
N ASP A 50 -3.50 -8.73 10.07
CA ASP A 50 -3.82 -7.84 11.19
C ASP A 50 -4.96 -8.40 12.07
N CYS A 51 -6.07 -8.83 11.44
CA CYS A 51 -7.21 -9.40 12.15
C CYS A 51 -6.84 -10.69 12.89
N TYR A 52 -6.07 -11.58 12.26
CA TYR A 52 -5.59 -12.79 12.91
C TYR A 52 -4.76 -12.50 14.15
N ALA A 53 -3.87 -11.50 14.11
CA ALA A 53 -3.09 -11.10 15.28
C ALA A 53 -3.99 -10.63 16.44
N THR A 54 -5.06 -9.90 16.14
CA THR A 54 -6.01 -9.42 17.16
C THR A 54 -6.81 -10.55 17.79
N GLU A 55 -7.22 -11.53 16.99
CA GLU A 55 -7.94 -12.71 17.49
C GLU A 55 -7.03 -13.52 18.42
N VAL A 56 -5.79 -13.77 18.03
CA VAL A 56 -4.82 -14.50 18.87
C VAL A 56 -4.60 -13.77 20.19
N LEU A 57 -4.47 -12.44 20.16
CA LEU A 57 -4.36 -11.62 21.36
C LEU A 57 -5.59 -11.74 22.26
N TYR A 58 -6.78 -11.64 21.67
CA TYR A 58 -8.04 -11.78 22.39
C TYR A 58 -8.15 -13.16 23.07
N TYR A 59 -7.92 -14.24 22.33
CA TYR A 59 -7.97 -15.61 22.85
C TYR A 59 -6.97 -15.85 23.99
N LYS A 60 -5.76 -15.27 23.90
CA LYS A 60 -4.74 -15.40 24.94
C LYS A 60 -4.98 -14.48 26.14
N SER A 61 -5.69 -13.37 25.97
CA SER A 61 -5.93 -12.39 27.03
C SER A 61 -6.88 -12.88 28.12
N GLY A 62 -7.73 -13.87 27.84
CA GLY A 62 -8.80 -14.31 28.74
C GLY A 62 -9.91 -13.26 28.96
N SER A 63 -9.87 -12.13 28.22
CA SER A 63 -10.87 -11.08 28.32
C SER A 63 -12.20 -11.50 27.70
N ARG A 64 -13.31 -11.03 28.28
CA ARG A 64 -14.66 -11.22 27.71
C ARG A 64 -15.10 -10.05 26.83
N ASP A 65 -14.35 -8.95 26.85
CA ASP A 65 -14.69 -7.76 26.09
C ASP A 65 -13.94 -7.73 24.76
N ALA A 66 -14.58 -8.25 23.71
CA ALA A 66 -14.03 -8.26 22.35
C ALA A 66 -13.89 -6.84 21.77
N LYS A 67 -14.77 -5.91 22.18
CA LYS A 67 -14.79 -4.55 21.65
C LYS A 67 -13.57 -3.75 22.11
N ALA A 68 -12.96 -4.12 23.23
CA ALA A 68 -11.70 -3.53 23.67
C ALA A 68 -10.55 -3.78 22.69
N PHE A 69 -10.55 -4.90 21.96
CA PHE A 69 -9.47 -5.29 21.04
C PHE A 69 -9.68 -4.76 19.62
N TYR A 70 -10.94 -4.76 19.16
CA TYR A 70 -11.30 -4.24 17.85
C TYR A 70 -12.62 -3.48 17.88
N ASP A 71 -12.55 -2.16 17.86
CA ASP A 71 -13.72 -1.27 17.83
C ASP A 71 -13.89 -0.60 16.47
N THR A 72 -14.82 -1.09 15.66
CA THR A 72 -15.14 -0.52 14.34
C THR A 72 -15.85 0.83 14.42
N SER A 73 -16.37 1.22 15.60
CA SER A 73 -16.97 2.54 15.79
C SER A 73 -15.95 3.66 15.95
N ARG A 74 -14.65 3.32 16.12
CA ARG A 74 -13.59 4.32 16.20
C ARG A 74 -13.20 4.87 14.83
N LEU A 75 -12.92 6.16 14.82
CA LEU A 75 -12.56 6.90 13.61
C LEU A 75 -11.20 6.43 13.05
N ASN A 76 -11.11 6.46 11.72
CA ASN A 76 -9.84 6.43 10.98
C ASN A 76 -9.00 5.16 11.15
N GLY A 77 -9.61 3.98 11.32
CA GLY A 77 -8.89 2.72 11.42
C GLY A 77 -8.17 2.50 12.76
N SER A 78 -8.46 3.32 13.78
CA SER A 78 -7.93 3.19 15.14
C SER A 78 -8.67 2.12 15.99
N GLY A 79 -9.30 1.14 15.35
CA GLY A 79 -10.06 0.09 16.04
C GLY A 79 -9.21 -0.73 17.02
N HIS A 80 -7.90 -0.85 16.77
CA HIS A 80 -6.92 -1.55 17.61
C HIS A 80 -6.32 -0.69 18.74
N TRP A 81 -6.99 0.38 19.14
CA TRP A 81 -6.45 1.39 20.07
C TRP A 81 -5.87 0.80 21.36
N ARG A 82 -6.45 -0.28 21.89
CA ARG A 82 -6.01 -0.86 23.15
C ARG A 82 -4.65 -1.51 23.03
N ILE A 83 -4.43 -2.24 21.93
CA ILE A 83 -3.12 -2.84 21.61
C ILE A 83 -2.08 -1.75 21.42
N GLN A 84 -2.43 -0.66 20.73
CA GLN A 84 -1.51 0.48 20.55
C GLN A 84 -1.13 1.12 21.89
N GLN A 85 -2.09 1.30 22.79
CA GLN A 85 -1.86 1.84 24.12
C GLN A 85 -0.99 0.90 24.97
N ASP A 86 -1.28 -0.40 24.94
CA ASP A 86 -0.54 -1.40 25.71
C ASP A 86 0.92 -1.48 25.21
N LEU A 87 1.13 -1.47 23.90
CA LEU A 87 2.46 -1.40 23.29
C LEU A 87 3.21 -0.11 23.65
N GLU A 88 2.53 1.04 23.67
CA GLU A 88 3.16 2.30 24.07
C GLU A 88 3.53 2.29 25.56
N THR A 89 2.70 1.67 26.40
CA THR A 89 3.01 1.50 27.83
C THR A 89 4.24 0.61 28.03
N ILE A 90 4.33 -0.50 27.29
CA ILE A 90 5.51 -1.38 27.31
C ILE A 90 6.74 -0.64 26.80
N ARG A 91 6.61 0.12 25.71
CA ARG A 91 7.69 0.93 25.14
C ARG A 91 8.20 1.97 26.14
N ALA A 92 7.31 2.69 26.81
CA ALA A 92 7.66 3.68 27.82
C ALA A 92 8.33 3.04 29.04
N ALA A 93 7.86 1.88 29.47
CA ALA A 93 8.49 1.13 30.56
C ALA A 93 9.88 0.56 30.18
N ALA A 94 10.05 0.12 28.92
CA ALA A 94 11.29 -0.46 28.43
C ALA A 94 12.37 0.60 28.12
N ASN A 95 11.96 1.78 27.66
CA ASN A 95 12.84 2.91 27.34
C ASN A 95 12.73 3.98 28.42
N ALA A 96 12.89 3.62 29.70
CA ALA A 96 12.84 4.57 30.80
C ALA A 96 13.83 5.73 30.56
N GLU A 97 13.35 6.83 30.00
CA GLU A 97 13.96 8.16 30.03
C GLU A 97 13.74 8.81 31.41
#